data_AF-A0A9E4ETT2-F1
#
_entry.id   AF-A0A9E4ETT2-F1
#
_cell.length_a   1.000
_cell.length_b   1.000
_cell.length_c   1.000
_cell.angle_alpha   90.00
_cell.angle_beta   90.00
_cell.angle_gamma   90.00
#
_symmetry.space_group_name_H-M   'P 1'
#
loop_
_entity.id
_entity.type
_entity.pdbx_description
1 polymer ?
#
loop_
_entity_poly.entity_id
_entity_poly.type
_entity_poly.pdbx_seq_one_letter_code
_entity_poly.pdbx_strand_id
1 'polypeptide(L)'
;QAVREDMGPTATVPYSHYWTFNHEENHDNFAGADHLDFAYHLSGMEGQLVSGPDSQYDPSDIVHRRTAHDVRMREAVTNLKWPLVQSFEAAPLRAGSVVLYSHNTFHRGNHRRDDWRTWQDNPRFMWRFWIYRTTDPTSGNGSPAAVQWNGLGVDPLTRIDRSAASDDVTSVWRYHHHWMQTGQTPPPRPEAAALSSADREAEANRLFAQLLAKGEEAEPARIGAAYKLASIGDSALAVQLLRRTLYNDRESVRRAATYGLIAVGEEATDTLLKAANSPIKWVRKAGVYGLGDASPLNDAVLQAVVTRLNEDPSVYVRAVAAGTLGCLGRRAIATGVGRALIPACLKALVQSLGREENRLAMDRAQGRSIKFVRPTDECDVCEGGGVDFGLERFKPVRSAVRENALWSMVILCSHGTAIAGPALELTARALQEVIRSDENAICVGFAMDALGRLAHLRPAGETASDLQAEVSTLLEESPMRCWESLVRSGLRPT
;
A
#
# COMPACT_ATOMS: atom_id res chain seq x y z
N GLN A 1 22.77 -3.79 -21.56
CA GLN A 1 23.47 -4.57 -20.51
C GLN A 1 22.51 -5.59 -19.93
N ALA A 2 22.98 -6.82 -19.65
CA ALA A 2 22.20 -7.82 -18.92
C ALA A 2 22.27 -7.54 -17.41
N VAL A 3 21.13 -7.57 -16.75
CA VAL A 3 21.00 -7.51 -15.28
C VAL A 3 20.98 -8.95 -14.78
N ARG A 4 22.09 -9.41 -14.20
CA ARG A 4 22.23 -10.79 -13.70
C ARG A 4 21.84 -10.87 -12.22
N GLU A 5 21.57 -12.08 -11.74
CA GLU A 5 21.25 -12.32 -10.32
C GLU A 5 22.38 -11.87 -9.37
N ASP A 6 23.64 -12.10 -9.76
CA ASP A 6 24.83 -11.75 -8.98
C ASP A 6 25.02 -10.23 -8.82
N MET A 7 24.30 -9.40 -9.58
CA MET A 7 24.33 -7.93 -9.45
C MET A 7 23.46 -7.42 -8.28
N GLY A 8 22.84 -8.32 -7.52
CA GLY A 8 22.01 -7.99 -6.36
C GLY A 8 20.73 -7.22 -6.71
N PRO A 9 19.92 -7.67 -7.70
CA PRO A 9 18.62 -7.08 -7.95
C PRO A 9 17.73 -7.24 -6.72
N THR A 10 16.73 -6.37 -6.58
CA THR A 10 15.69 -6.52 -5.56
C THR A 10 15.09 -7.93 -5.65
N ALA A 11 15.07 -8.63 -4.52
CA ALA A 11 14.38 -9.91 -4.40
C ALA A 11 12.92 -9.67 -4.04
N THR A 12 12.02 -10.45 -4.62
CA THR A 12 10.58 -10.42 -4.36
C THR A 12 10.17 -11.73 -3.71
N VAL A 13 9.20 -11.70 -2.79
CA VAL A 13 8.62 -12.89 -2.20
C VAL A 13 7.21 -13.06 -2.79
N PRO A 14 7.03 -13.89 -3.84
CA PRO A 14 5.71 -14.08 -4.41
C PRO A 14 4.75 -14.70 -3.38
N TYR A 15 3.47 -14.49 -3.59
CA TYR A 15 2.38 -15.01 -2.76
C TYR A 15 2.33 -14.49 -1.31
N SER A 16 3.31 -13.71 -0.85
CA SER A 16 3.17 -12.86 0.33
C SER A 16 2.21 -11.72 0.00
N HIS A 17 1.08 -11.61 0.71
CA HIS A 17 0.06 -10.58 0.46
C HIS A 17 -0.09 -9.57 1.60
N TYR A 18 0.50 -9.87 2.75
CA TYR A 18 0.35 -9.06 3.96
C TYR A 18 1.68 -8.97 4.69
N TRP A 19 1.77 -7.91 5.50
CA TRP A 19 2.94 -7.56 6.27
C TRP A 19 2.87 -8.06 7.70
N THR A 20 3.92 -8.67 8.26
CA THR A 20 3.84 -9.39 9.54
C THR A 20 3.97 -8.54 10.80
N PHE A 21 4.82 -7.51 10.81
CA PHE A 21 5.17 -6.82 12.06
C PHE A 21 4.13 -5.82 12.56
N ASN A 22 3.96 -5.76 13.88
CA ASN A 22 3.11 -4.77 14.55
C ASN A 22 3.73 -3.37 14.48
N HIS A 23 3.10 -2.49 13.71
CA HIS A 23 3.55 -1.10 13.52
C HIS A 23 2.93 -0.09 14.52
N GLU A 24 1.98 -0.53 15.35
CA GLU A 24 1.11 0.36 16.11
C GLU A 24 1.54 0.56 17.57
N GLU A 25 2.17 -0.43 18.20
CA GLU A 25 2.41 -0.41 19.65
C GLU A 25 3.83 -0.76 20.09
N ASN A 26 4.68 -1.28 19.20
CA ASN A 26 6.03 -1.67 19.59
C ASN A 26 7.03 -0.55 19.30
N HIS A 27 6.95 0.55 20.06
CA HIS A 27 7.87 1.69 19.95
C HIS A 27 9.35 1.32 20.18
N ASP A 28 9.62 0.13 20.72
CA ASP A 28 10.98 -0.41 20.88
C ASP A 28 11.45 -1.25 19.67
N ASN A 29 10.53 -1.76 18.83
CA ASN A 29 10.84 -2.54 17.62
C ASN A 29 10.46 -1.86 16.30
N PHE A 30 9.80 -0.70 16.34
CA PHE A 30 9.57 0.11 15.14
C PHE A 30 10.83 0.93 14.84
N ALA A 31 11.47 0.56 13.74
CA ALA A 31 12.44 1.35 13.02
C ALA A 31 11.69 2.13 11.93
N GLY A 32 12.12 3.35 11.57
CA GLY A 32 11.56 4.08 10.42
C GLY A 32 11.88 3.48 9.06
N ALA A 33 12.31 2.23 9.04
CA ALA A 33 12.33 1.36 7.88
C ALA A 33 11.60 0.06 8.23
N ASP A 34 10.75 -0.40 7.32
CA ASP A 34 9.94 -1.59 7.55
C ASP A 34 10.84 -2.85 7.56
N HIS A 35 10.99 -3.47 8.73
CA HIS A 35 11.92 -4.59 8.93
C HIS A 35 11.21 -5.92 9.12
N LEU A 36 11.60 -6.92 8.32
CA LEU A 36 11.17 -8.30 8.48
C LEU A 36 11.89 -9.04 9.62
N ASP A 37 12.96 -8.45 10.15
CA ASP A 37 13.73 -9.00 11.27
C ASP A 37 14.44 -7.86 12.01
N PHE A 38 13.86 -7.47 13.15
CA PHE A 38 14.42 -6.41 13.97
C PHE A 38 15.74 -6.83 14.65
N ALA A 39 15.90 -8.12 14.96
CA ALA A 39 17.11 -8.62 15.60
C ALA A 39 18.32 -8.60 14.64
N TYR A 40 18.11 -8.46 13.32
CA TYR A 40 19.17 -8.10 12.37
C TYR A 40 19.89 -6.82 12.80
N HIS A 41 19.15 -5.79 13.19
CA HIS A 41 19.67 -4.51 13.66
C HIS A 41 20.24 -4.59 15.08
N LEU A 42 19.55 -5.28 15.99
CA LEU A 42 20.04 -5.44 17.37
C LEU A 42 21.40 -6.15 17.44
N SER A 43 21.66 -7.06 16.50
CA SER A 43 22.93 -7.77 16.43
C SER A 43 24.08 -6.95 15.80
N GLY A 44 23.79 -5.76 15.26
CA GLY A 44 24.76 -4.94 14.51
C GLY A 44 25.14 -5.54 13.16
N MET A 45 24.40 -6.54 12.68
CA MET A 45 24.69 -7.23 11.43
C MET A 45 24.55 -6.26 10.24
N GLU A 46 23.61 -5.33 10.28
CA GLU A 46 23.39 -4.31 9.25
C GLU A 46 24.59 -3.38 9.00
N GLY A 47 25.53 -3.30 9.96
CA GLY A 47 26.76 -2.51 9.85
C GLY A 47 27.93 -3.27 9.22
N GLN A 48 27.78 -4.57 8.97
CA GLN A 48 28.83 -5.40 8.38
C GLN A 48 28.71 -5.44 6.87
N LEU A 49 29.81 -5.17 6.18
CA LEU A 49 29.86 -5.22 4.72
C LEU A 49 29.83 -6.68 4.25
N VAL A 50 28.76 -7.07 3.55
CA VAL A 50 28.64 -8.43 3.00
C VAL A 50 29.56 -8.61 1.79
N SER A 51 29.77 -7.56 0.99
CA SER A 51 30.52 -7.63 -0.26
C SER A 51 31.30 -6.33 -0.48
N GLY A 52 32.38 -6.41 -1.25
CA GLY A 52 33.31 -5.30 -1.44
C GLY A 52 34.74 -5.63 -0.96
N PRO A 53 35.68 -4.68 -1.11
CA PRO A 53 37.06 -4.85 -0.68
C PRO A 53 37.20 -5.10 0.82
N ASP A 54 36.28 -4.52 1.62
CA ASP A 54 36.32 -4.57 3.08
C ASP A 54 35.39 -5.65 3.67
N SER A 55 34.84 -6.54 2.83
CA SER A 55 34.04 -7.67 3.32
C SER A 55 34.92 -8.67 4.06
N GLN A 56 34.44 -9.14 5.21
CA GLN A 56 35.11 -10.18 6.00
C GLN A 56 34.66 -11.59 5.62
N TYR A 57 33.71 -11.72 4.69
CA TYR A 57 33.19 -13.00 4.24
C TYR A 57 34.07 -13.62 3.15
N ASP A 58 34.16 -14.95 3.15
CA ASP A 58 34.82 -15.67 2.07
C ASP A 58 34.09 -15.41 0.73
N PRO A 59 34.81 -15.10 -0.37
CA PRO A 59 34.19 -14.86 -1.67
C PRO A 59 33.29 -16.01 -2.16
N SER A 60 33.63 -17.27 -1.84
CA SER A 60 32.80 -18.43 -2.14
C SER A 60 31.47 -18.36 -1.41
N ASP A 61 31.45 -17.93 -0.15
CA ASP A 61 30.21 -17.83 0.62
C ASP A 61 29.32 -16.68 0.14
N ILE A 62 29.92 -15.57 -0.30
CA ILE A 62 29.19 -14.46 -0.94
C ILE A 62 28.52 -14.94 -2.24
N VAL A 63 29.27 -15.59 -3.12
CA VAL A 63 28.77 -16.07 -4.42
C VAL A 63 27.63 -17.09 -4.24
N HIS A 64 27.78 -17.99 -3.27
CA HIS A 64 26.83 -19.08 -3.04
C HIS A 64 25.73 -18.78 -2.00
N ARG A 65 25.61 -17.52 -1.54
CA ARG A 65 24.56 -17.08 -0.59
C ARG A 65 24.60 -17.84 0.75
N ARG A 66 25.81 -18.06 1.26
CA ARG A 66 26.08 -18.80 2.51
C ARG A 66 26.60 -17.93 3.64
N THR A 67 26.67 -16.60 3.46
CA THR A 67 27.06 -15.70 4.54
C THR A 67 26.02 -15.74 5.68
N ALA A 68 26.41 -15.32 6.88
CA ALA A 68 25.47 -15.20 7.99
C ALA A 68 24.30 -14.25 7.65
N HIS A 69 24.55 -13.23 6.81
CA HIS A 69 23.51 -12.33 6.29
C HIS A 69 22.52 -13.06 5.41
N ASP A 70 22.99 -13.88 4.46
CA ASP A 70 22.13 -14.62 3.54
C ASP A 70 21.21 -15.58 4.29
N VAL A 71 21.78 -16.31 5.26
CA VAL A 71 21.03 -17.26 6.09
C VAL A 71 19.95 -16.53 6.87
N ARG A 72 20.32 -15.48 7.60
CA ARG A 72 19.39 -14.73 8.45
C ARG A 72 18.28 -14.06 7.63
N MET A 73 18.61 -13.43 6.50
CA MET A 73 17.60 -12.77 5.68
C MET A 73 16.65 -13.76 5.00
N ARG A 74 17.12 -14.95 4.63
CA ARG A 74 16.27 -16.04 4.16
C ARG A 74 15.34 -16.54 5.27
N GLU A 75 15.88 -16.73 6.48
CA GLU A 75 15.12 -17.17 7.64
C GLU A 75 14.07 -16.15 8.08
N ALA A 76 14.38 -14.84 8.06
CA ALA A 76 13.45 -13.76 8.35
C ALA A 76 12.17 -13.85 7.51
N VAL A 77 12.30 -14.30 6.26
CA VAL A 77 11.20 -14.50 5.33
C VAL A 77 10.51 -15.85 5.57
N THR A 78 11.26 -16.95 5.67
CA THR A 78 10.66 -18.30 5.83
C THR A 78 10.02 -18.52 7.20
N ASN A 79 10.46 -17.80 8.24
CA ASN A 79 9.94 -17.92 9.60
C ASN A 79 8.57 -17.27 9.78
N LEU A 80 8.14 -16.43 8.83
CA LEU A 80 6.76 -15.93 8.78
C LEU A 80 5.73 -17.02 8.46
N LYS A 81 6.19 -18.18 7.97
CA LYS A 81 5.37 -19.35 7.59
C LYS A 81 4.25 -19.06 6.60
N TRP A 82 4.30 -17.92 5.89
CA TRP A 82 3.50 -17.73 4.68
C TRP A 82 3.78 -18.90 3.73
N PRO A 83 2.75 -19.64 3.28
CA PRO A 83 2.98 -20.82 2.46
C PRO A 83 3.57 -20.41 1.11
N LEU A 84 4.32 -21.33 0.52
CA LEU A 84 5.00 -21.14 -0.76
C LEU A 84 6.08 -20.04 -0.78
N VAL A 85 6.45 -19.49 0.38
CA VAL A 85 7.37 -18.36 0.46
C VAL A 85 8.82 -18.78 0.18
N GLN A 86 9.30 -18.37 -0.99
CA GLN A 86 10.69 -18.44 -1.41
C GLN A 86 11.07 -17.10 -2.04
N SER A 87 12.23 -16.55 -1.70
CA SER A 87 12.72 -15.35 -2.37
C SER A 87 13.03 -15.64 -3.84
N PHE A 88 12.54 -14.77 -4.71
CA PHE A 88 12.70 -14.84 -6.15
C PHE A 88 13.43 -13.57 -6.64
N GLU A 89 14.50 -13.75 -7.40
CA GLU A 89 15.22 -12.66 -8.07
C GLU A 89 14.86 -12.70 -9.55
N ALA A 90 14.13 -11.69 -10.05
CA ALA A 90 13.76 -11.65 -11.47
C ALA A 90 15.00 -11.32 -12.31
N ALA A 91 15.75 -12.35 -12.74
CA ALA A 91 16.95 -12.23 -13.54
C ALA A 91 17.23 -13.55 -14.32
N PRO A 92 18.00 -13.49 -15.43
CA PRO A 92 18.56 -12.29 -16.03
C PRO A 92 17.51 -11.42 -16.74
N LEU A 93 17.64 -10.09 -16.65
CA LEU A 93 16.80 -9.12 -17.37
C LEU A 93 17.65 -8.24 -18.29
N ARG A 94 17.00 -7.47 -19.17
CA ARG A 94 17.66 -6.40 -19.94
C ARG A 94 17.49 -5.07 -19.20
N ALA A 95 18.50 -4.21 -19.22
CA ALA A 95 18.34 -2.84 -18.74
C ALA A 95 17.14 -2.17 -19.43
N GLY A 96 16.25 -1.53 -18.64
CA GLY A 96 14.98 -0.96 -19.12
C GLY A 96 13.79 -1.92 -19.13
N SER A 97 13.95 -3.20 -18.75
CA SER A 97 12.83 -4.11 -18.54
C SER A 97 11.85 -3.59 -17.48
N VAL A 98 10.55 -3.79 -17.72
CA VAL A 98 9.48 -3.51 -16.77
C VAL A 98 8.97 -4.82 -16.20
N VAL A 99 8.96 -4.95 -14.87
CA VAL A 99 8.36 -6.08 -14.16
C VAL A 99 7.03 -5.65 -13.58
N LEU A 100 5.97 -6.36 -13.96
CA LEU A 100 4.63 -6.20 -13.37
C LEU A 100 4.46 -7.22 -12.26
N TYR A 101 4.21 -6.76 -11.05
CA TYR A 101 3.95 -7.63 -9.91
C TYR A 101 2.95 -6.96 -8.96
N SER A 102 2.33 -7.76 -8.09
CA SER A 102 1.34 -7.24 -7.14
C SER A 102 2.02 -6.32 -6.12
N HIS A 103 1.47 -5.12 -5.92
CA HIS A 103 2.00 -4.15 -4.95
C HIS A 103 2.03 -4.66 -3.50
N ASN A 104 1.31 -5.74 -3.20
CA ASN A 104 1.24 -6.35 -1.88
C ASN A 104 2.28 -7.46 -1.62
N THR A 105 3.21 -7.70 -2.55
CA THR A 105 4.31 -8.65 -2.31
C THR A 105 5.46 -7.99 -1.56
N PHE A 106 6.04 -8.72 -0.60
CA PHE A 106 7.32 -8.30 -0.03
C PHE A 106 8.38 -8.19 -1.11
N HIS A 107 9.18 -7.14 -0.99
CA HIS A 107 10.40 -6.97 -1.74
C HIS A 107 11.51 -6.57 -0.78
N ARG A 108 12.75 -6.93 -1.10
CA ARG A 108 13.91 -6.55 -0.30
C ARG A 108 15.10 -6.23 -1.18
N GLY A 109 15.87 -5.25 -0.74
CA GLY A 109 17.21 -5.03 -1.29
C GLY A 109 18.07 -6.27 -1.06
N ASN A 110 18.90 -6.58 -2.05
CA ASN A 110 19.88 -7.66 -1.98
C ASN A 110 21.31 -7.10 -2.03
N HIS A 111 22.33 -7.84 -1.61
CA HIS A 111 23.72 -7.41 -1.84
C HIS A 111 24.23 -7.98 -3.16
N ARG A 112 25.28 -7.35 -3.69
CA ARG A 112 26.00 -7.87 -4.86
C ARG A 112 26.75 -9.13 -4.49
N ARG A 113 26.91 -10.04 -5.44
CA ARG A 113 27.64 -11.30 -5.28
C ARG A 113 28.78 -11.45 -6.28
N ASP A 114 28.85 -10.54 -7.25
CA ASP A 114 29.92 -10.47 -8.24
C ASP A 114 31.16 -9.73 -7.71
N ASP A 115 32.31 -9.98 -8.36
CA ASP A 115 33.60 -9.42 -7.93
C ASP A 115 33.57 -7.89 -7.94
N TRP A 116 33.84 -7.31 -6.77
CA TRP A 116 33.81 -5.87 -6.53
C TRP A 116 34.75 -5.08 -7.43
N ARG A 117 35.82 -5.71 -7.91
CA ARG A 117 36.77 -5.09 -8.84
C ARG A 117 36.13 -4.74 -10.18
N THR A 118 35.02 -5.38 -10.53
CA THR A 118 34.31 -5.16 -11.81
C THR A 118 33.12 -4.21 -11.67
N TRP A 119 32.84 -3.68 -10.47
CA TRP A 119 31.63 -2.91 -10.21
C TRP A 119 31.55 -1.59 -10.98
N GLN A 120 32.70 -1.00 -11.36
CA GLN A 120 32.75 0.20 -12.19
C GLN A 120 32.20 -0.06 -13.61
N ASP A 121 32.57 -1.19 -14.19
CA ASP A 121 32.11 -1.61 -15.52
C ASP A 121 30.74 -2.30 -15.49
N ASN A 122 30.34 -2.77 -14.31
CA ASN A 122 29.07 -3.45 -14.06
C ASN A 122 28.23 -2.70 -13.01
N PRO A 123 27.58 -1.58 -13.37
CA PRO A 123 26.74 -0.84 -12.43
C PRO A 123 25.59 -1.70 -11.89
N ARG A 124 25.30 -1.54 -10.60
CA ARG A 124 24.16 -2.19 -9.94
C ARG A 124 22.85 -1.67 -10.52
N PHE A 125 21.89 -2.57 -10.71
CA PHE A 125 20.51 -2.22 -11.06
C PHE A 125 19.62 -2.31 -9.82
N MET A 126 18.84 -1.25 -9.59
CA MET A 126 17.79 -1.22 -8.58
C MET A 126 16.43 -1.14 -9.26
N TRP A 127 15.43 -1.77 -8.65
CA TRP A 127 14.06 -1.66 -9.12
C TRP A 127 13.57 -0.26 -8.81
N ARG A 128 12.93 0.35 -9.80
CA ARG A 128 12.10 1.52 -9.57
C ARG A 128 10.66 1.07 -9.44
N PHE A 129 10.06 1.31 -8.29
CA PHE A 129 8.69 0.92 -8.02
C PHE A 129 7.72 1.95 -8.57
N TRP A 130 6.66 1.44 -9.21
CA TRP A 130 5.63 2.23 -9.86
C TRP A 130 4.28 1.68 -9.42
N ILE A 131 3.58 2.37 -8.52
CA ILE A 131 2.27 1.95 -8.01
C ILE A 131 1.21 2.90 -8.57
N TYR A 132 0.36 2.40 -9.47
CA TYR A 132 -0.64 3.21 -10.18
C TYR A 132 -2.00 2.50 -10.23
N ARG A 133 -2.58 2.20 -9.08
CA ARG A 133 -4.01 1.85 -9.04
C ARG A 133 -4.82 3.13 -8.96
N THR A 134 -5.06 3.76 -10.11
CA THR A 134 -5.95 4.92 -10.23
C THR A 134 -7.38 4.53 -10.59
N THR A 135 -7.60 3.26 -10.94
CA THR A 135 -8.90 2.70 -11.31
C THR A 135 -9.20 1.46 -10.49
N ASP A 136 -10.47 1.29 -10.10
CA ASP A 136 -10.96 0.03 -9.54
C ASP A 136 -11.52 -0.86 -10.67
N PRO A 137 -11.56 -2.19 -10.45
CA PRO A 137 -12.24 -3.10 -11.36
C PRO A 137 -13.69 -2.65 -11.59
N THR A 138 -14.12 -2.66 -12.85
CA THR A 138 -15.52 -2.44 -13.18
C THR A 138 -16.32 -3.70 -12.89
N SER A 139 -17.57 -3.53 -12.45
CA SER A 139 -18.49 -4.66 -12.23
C SER A 139 -18.69 -5.42 -13.53
N GLY A 140 -17.97 -6.53 -13.72
CA GLY A 140 -18.24 -7.46 -14.80
C GLY A 140 -19.56 -8.18 -14.55
N ASN A 141 -20.42 -8.28 -15.56
CA ASN A 141 -21.71 -8.98 -15.46
C ASN A 141 -21.59 -10.52 -15.29
N GLY A 142 -20.37 -11.06 -15.22
CA GLY A 142 -20.10 -12.49 -15.14
C GLY A 142 -19.52 -12.87 -13.77
N SER A 143 -19.98 -14.00 -13.23
CA SER A 143 -19.27 -14.67 -12.13
C SER A 143 -17.97 -15.25 -12.68
N PRO A 144 -16.81 -14.92 -12.11
CA PRO A 144 -15.56 -15.57 -12.45
C PRO A 144 -15.65 -17.10 -12.41
N ALA A 145 -14.95 -17.75 -13.33
CA ALA A 145 -14.75 -19.20 -13.25
C ALA A 145 -14.08 -19.56 -11.91
N ALA A 146 -14.58 -20.61 -11.27
CA ALA A 146 -13.96 -21.15 -10.07
C ALA A 146 -12.53 -21.61 -10.38
N VAL A 147 -11.56 -21.18 -9.58
CA VAL A 147 -10.16 -21.55 -9.75
C VAL A 147 -9.82 -22.68 -8.79
N GLN A 148 -9.34 -23.80 -9.33
CA GLN A 148 -8.74 -24.86 -8.53
C GLN A 148 -7.27 -24.51 -8.25
N TRP A 149 -7.03 -23.69 -7.23
CA TRP A 149 -5.69 -23.15 -6.91
C TRP A 149 -4.61 -24.23 -6.79
N ASN A 150 -4.92 -25.34 -6.11
CA ASN A 150 -3.97 -26.44 -5.91
C ASN A 150 -3.79 -27.30 -7.17
N GLY A 151 -4.65 -27.14 -8.18
CA GLY A 151 -4.55 -27.79 -9.48
C GLY A 151 -3.73 -27.02 -10.51
N LEU A 152 -3.21 -25.83 -10.16
CA LEU A 152 -2.43 -24.99 -11.07
C LEU A 152 -0.99 -25.50 -11.31
N GLY A 153 -0.55 -26.52 -10.57
CA GLY A 153 0.79 -27.10 -10.67
C GLY A 153 1.91 -26.10 -10.36
N VAL A 154 3.10 -26.37 -10.92
CA VAL A 154 4.30 -25.57 -10.71
C VAL A 154 4.22 -24.25 -11.48
N ASP A 155 4.42 -23.14 -10.77
CA ASP A 155 4.52 -21.82 -11.38
C ASP A 155 5.77 -21.75 -12.29
N PRO A 156 5.63 -21.42 -13.59
CA PRO A 156 6.74 -21.52 -14.53
C PRO A 156 7.83 -20.48 -14.29
N LEU A 157 7.49 -19.33 -13.68
CA LEU A 157 8.43 -18.24 -13.42
C LEU A 157 9.22 -18.50 -12.14
N THR A 158 8.51 -18.85 -11.06
CA THR A 158 9.09 -18.98 -9.73
C THR A 158 9.53 -20.41 -9.39
N ARG A 159 9.08 -21.40 -10.17
CA ARG A 159 9.26 -22.84 -9.91
C ARG A 159 8.61 -23.33 -8.60
N ILE A 160 7.76 -22.51 -8.01
CA ILE A 160 7.03 -22.84 -6.79
C ILE A 160 5.87 -23.78 -7.14
N ASP A 161 5.80 -24.91 -6.42
CA ASP A 161 4.67 -25.85 -6.54
C ASP A 161 3.45 -25.31 -5.78
N ARG A 162 2.42 -24.89 -6.52
CA ARG A 162 1.20 -24.32 -5.95
C ARG A 162 0.26 -25.36 -5.37
N SER A 163 0.49 -26.65 -5.60
CA SER A 163 -0.33 -27.72 -5.01
C SER A 163 -0.23 -27.78 -3.48
N ALA A 164 0.86 -27.25 -2.93
CA ALA A 164 1.11 -27.17 -1.48
C ALA A 164 0.47 -25.94 -0.81
N ALA A 165 -0.34 -25.14 -1.52
CA ALA A 165 -1.02 -23.99 -0.91
C ALA A 165 -2.08 -24.45 0.11
N SER A 166 -2.05 -23.85 1.31
CA SER A 166 -3.04 -24.14 2.35
C SER A 166 -4.41 -23.52 2.04
N ASP A 167 -5.44 -24.00 2.74
CA ASP A 167 -6.79 -23.44 2.68
C ASP A 167 -6.82 -21.97 3.14
N ASP A 168 -5.99 -21.61 4.12
CA ASP A 168 -5.84 -20.23 4.61
C ASP A 168 -5.44 -19.26 3.49
N VAL A 169 -4.48 -19.66 2.65
CA VAL A 169 -3.97 -18.79 1.58
C VAL A 169 -4.82 -18.84 0.31
N THR A 170 -5.35 -20.00 -0.04
CA THR A 170 -6.28 -20.08 -1.17
C THR A 170 -7.57 -19.29 -0.90
N SER A 171 -7.99 -19.14 0.35
CA SER A 171 -9.11 -18.26 0.75
C SER A 171 -8.83 -16.78 0.48
N VAL A 172 -7.60 -16.32 0.76
CA VAL A 172 -7.13 -14.96 0.43
C VAL A 172 -7.12 -14.76 -1.08
N TRP A 173 -6.53 -15.70 -1.83
CA TRP A 173 -6.45 -15.61 -3.29
C TRP A 173 -7.83 -15.62 -3.94
N ARG A 174 -8.75 -16.44 -3.44
CA ARG A 174 -10.15 -16.48 -3.88
C ARG A 174 -10.80 -15.10 -3.77
N TYR A 175 -10.63 -14.41 -2.65
CA TYR A 175 -11.15 -13.06 -2.47
C TYR A 175 -10.55 -12.09 -3.48
N HIS A 176 -9.22 -11.96 -3.52
CA HIS A 176 -8.56 -10.97 -4.37
C HIS A 176 -8.77 -11.25 -5.86
N HIS A 177 -8.76 -12.51 -6.28
CA HIS A 177 -9.06 -12.89 -7.67
C HIS A 177 -10.47 -12.48 -8.07
N HIS A 178 -11.46 -12.77 -7.21
CA HIS A 178 -12.84 -12.37 -7.45
C HIS A 178 -12.97 -10.84 -7.50
N TRP A 179 -12.44 -10.14 -6.49
CA TRP A 179 -12.47 -8.68 -6.42
C TRP A 179 -11.79 -8.02 -7.63
N MET A 180 -10.63 -8.53 -8.07
CA MET A 180 -9.94 -8.00 -9.25
C MET A 180 -10.74 -8.13 -10.55
N GLN A 181 -11.70 -9.06 -10.61
CA GLN A 181 -12.52 -9.31 -11.80
C GLN A 181 -13.90 -8.66 -11.73
N THR A 182 -14.43 -8.45 -10.52
CA THR A 182 -15.82 -8.00 -10.33
C THR A 182 -15.94 -6.71 -9.54
N GLY A 183 -14.90 -6.28 -8.82
CA GLY A 183 -14.97 -5.20 -7.84
C GLY A 183 -15.80 -5.54 -6.60
N GLN A 184 -16.25 -6.79 -6.43
CA GLN A 184 -17.16 -7.22 -5.38
C GLN A 184 -16.52 -8.28 -4.46
N THR A 185 -17.19 -8.57 -3.34
CA THR A 185 -16.87 -9.69 -2.47
C THR A 185 -17.36 -11.00 -3.09
N PRO A 186 -16.59 -12.11 -3.03
CA PRO A 186 -17.06 -13.39 -3.54
C PRO A 186 -18.26 -13.90 -2.72
N PRO A 187 -19.10 -14.79 -3.29
CA PRO A 187 -20.14 -15.49 -2.51
C PRO A 187 -19.51 -16.32 -1.38
N PRO A 188 -20.32 -16.89 -0.46
CA PRO A 188 -19.83 -17.85 0.51
C PRO A 188 -19.03 -18.98 -0.16
N ARG A 189 -18.00 -19.47 0.52
CA ARG A 189 -17.20 -20.59 0.00
C ARG A 189 -18.05 -21.87 -0.04
N PRO A 190 -17.92 -22.73 -1.07
CA PRO A 190 -18.82 -23.88 -1.27
C PRO A 190 -18.97 -24.78 -0.04
N GLU A 191 -17.87 -25.04 0.65
CA GLU A 191 -17.85 -25.86 1.86
C GLU A 191 -18.57 -25.20 3.04
N ALA A 192 -18.59 -23.87 3.15
CA ALA A 192 -19.36 -23.15 4.16
C ALA A 192 -20.85 -23.05 3.81
N ALA A 193 -21.16 -22.93 2.53
CA ALA A 193 -22.54 -22.88 2.04
C ALA A 193 -23.30 -24.18 2.33
N ALA A 194 -22.59 -25.31 2.43
CA ALA A 194 -23.15 -26.63 2.74
C ALA A 194 -23.37 -26.89 4.25
N LEU A 195 -22.89 -26.01 5.14
CA LEU A 195 -22.96 -26.24 6.59
C LEU A 195 -24.37 -26.01 7.14
N SER A 196 -24.75 -26.85 8.12
CA SER A 196 -25.87 -26.56 9.00
C SER A 196 -25.57 -25.32 9.87
N SER A 197 -26.59 -24.70 10.47
CA SER A 197 -26.38 -23.55 11.35
C SER A 197 -25.46 -23.87 12.53
N ALA A 198 -25.58 -25.07 13.11
CA ALA A 198 -24.75 -25.49 14.24
C ALA A 198 -23.28 -25.73 13.82
N ASP A 199 -23.06 -26.38 12.68
CA ASP A 199 -21.70 -26.62 12.17
C ASP A 199 -21.02 -25.32 11.75
N ARG A 200 -21.81 -24.39 11.20
CA ARG A 200 -21.34 -23.04 10.84
C ARG A 200 -20.88 -22.27 12.06
N GLU A 201 -21.65 -22.30 13.15
CA GLU A 201 -21.27 -21.65 14.41
C GLU A 201 -20.02 -22.30 15.00
N ALA A 202 -19.92 -23.63 14.98
CA ALA A 202 -18.74 -24.36 15.43
C ALA A 202 -17.49 -23.98 14.61
N GLU A 203 -17.61 -23.90 13.29
CA GLU A 203 -16.51 -23.45 12.44
C GLU A 203 -16.15 -21.98 12.68
N ALA A 204 -17.14 -21.09 12.78
CA ALA A 204 -16.89 -19.68 13.07
C ALA A 204 -16.12 -19.50 14.39
N ASN A 205 -16.46 -20.27 15.42
CA ASN A 205 -15.74 -20.26 16.70
C ASN A 205 -14.29 -20.79 16.55
N ARG A 206 -14.06 -21.83 15.75
CA ARG A 206 -12.71 -22.33 15.44
C ARG A 206 -11.89 -21.27 14.70
N LEU A 207 -12.47 -20.61 13.70
CA LEU A 207 -11.81 -19.55 12.94
C LEU A 207 -11.54 -18.32 13.81
N PHE A 208 -12.45 -17.97 14.73
CA PHE A 208 -12.22 -16.92 15.72
C PHE A 208 -11.03 -17.24 16.63
N ALA A 209 -10.88 -18.48 17.09
CA ALA A 209 -9.71 -18.89 17.86
C ALA A 209 -8.41 -18.81 17.03
N GLN A 210 -8.47 -19.21 15.75
CA GLN A 210 -7.35 -19.10 14.81
C GLN A 210 -6.95 -17.64 14.55
N LEU A 211 -7.92 -16.73 14.45
CA LEU A 211 -7.71 -15.29 14.28
C LEU A 211 -6.96 -14.65 15.48
N LEU A 212 -7.07 -15.24 16.67
CA LEU A 212 -6.39 -14.81 17.89
C LEU A 212 -5.02 -15.47 18.10
N ALA A 213 -4.56 -16.31 17.16
CA ALA A 213 -3.29 -17.02 17.27
C ALA A 213 -2.11 -16.06 17.46
N LYS A 214 -1.17 -16.45 18.34
CA LYS A 214 0.01 -15.65 18.71
C LYS A 214 1.21 -15.99 17.81
N GLY A 215 2.16 -15.08 17.72
CA GLY A 215 3.39 -15.26 16.95
C GLY A 215 3.29 -14.71 15.52
N GLU A 216 4.43 -14.32 14.95
CA GLU A 216 4.48 -13.80 13.57
C GLU A 216 4.23 -14.90 12.55
N GLU A 217 4.67 -16.12 12.86
CA GLU A 217 4.43 -17.34 12.11
C GLU A 217 2.94 -17.69 11.94
N ALA A 218 2.07 -17.14 12.79
CA ALA A 218 0.63 -17.37 12.74
C ALA A 218 -0.11 -16.34 11.87
N GLU A 219 0.58 -15.36 11.25
CA GLU A 219 -0.08 -14.39 10.37
C GLU A 219 -0.90 -15.04 9.23
N PRO A 220 -0.37 -16.02 8.48
CA PRO A 220 -1.14 -16.62 7.38
C PRO A 220 -2.44 -17.25 7.87
N ALA A 221 -2.37 -17.89 9.05
CA ALA A 221 -3.53 -18.48 9.71
C ALA A 221 -4.52 -17.41 10.18
N ARG A 222 -4.06 -16.29 10.76
CA ARG A 222 -4.94 -15.18 11.17
C ARG A 222 -5.67 -14.56 9.99
N ILE A 223 -4.93 -14.23 8.93
CA ILE A 223 -5.49 -13.64 7.72
C ILE A 223 -6.45 -14.62 7.05
N GLY A 224 -6.04 -15.88 6.86
CA GLY A 224 -6.89 -16.93 6.29
C GLY A 224 -8.18 -17.12 7.08
N ALA A 225 -8.12 -17.09 8.41
CA ALA A 225 -9.29 -17.15 9.27
C ALA A 225 -10.24 -15.96 9.07
N ALA A 226 -9.71 -14.74 8.90
CA ALA A 226 -10.52 -13.55 8.63
C ALA A 226 -11.29 -13.65 7.31
N TYR A 227 -10.64 -14.11 6.23
CA TYR A 227 -11.28 -14.32 4.92
C TYR A 227 -12.28 -15.50 4.92
N LYS A 228 -11.98 -16.57 5.66
CA LYS A 228 -12.91 -17.69 5.84
C LYS A 228 -14.14 -17.30 6.65
N LEU A 229 -13.97 -16.48 7.69
CA LEU A 229 -15.10 -15.90 8.45
C LEU A 229 -15.96 -15.01 7.55
N ALA A 230 -15.34 -14.14 6.74
CA ALA A 230 -16.06 -13.26 5.82
C ALA A 230 -16.91 -14.03 4.79
N SER A 231 -16.49 -15.24 4.43
CA SER A 231 -17.17 -16.11 3.45
C SER A 231 -17.90 -17.30 4.10
N ILE A 232 -18.21 -17.23 5.40
CA ILE A 232 -18.88 -18.31 6.15
C ILE A 232 -20.37 -18.46 5.82
N GLY A 233 -20.95 -17.51 5.09
CA GLY A 233 -22.36 -17.49 4.70
C GLY A 233 -23.31 -16.93 5.76
N ASP A 234 -22.80 -16.42 6.89
CA ASP A 234 -23.54 -15.70 7.92
C ASP A 234 -22.80 -14.39 8.25
N SER A 235 -23.16 -13.31 7.55
CA SER A 235 -22.53 -12.00 7.70
C SER A 235 -22.70 -11.44 9.11
N ALA A 236 -23.82 -11.70 9.79
CA ALA A 236 -24.07 -11.20 11.13
C ALA A 236 -23.11 -11.83 12.15
N LEU A 237 -22.95 -13.15 12.11
CA LEU A 237 -21.99 -13.88 12.93
C LEU A 237 -20.55 -13.46 12.61
N ALA A 238 -20.20 -13.36 11.33
CA ALA A 238 -18.87 -12.93 10.90
C ALA A 238 -18.52 -11.54 11.43
N VAL A 239 -19.41 -10.55 11.22
CA VAL A 239 -19.23 -9.16 11.70
C VAL A 239 -19.13 -9.12 13.22
N GLN A 240 -19.93 -9.90 13.95
CA GLN A 240 -19.84 -9.96 15.41
C GLN A 240 -18.46 -10.40 15.88
N LEU A 241 -17.92 -11.48 15.31
CA LEU A 241 -16.62 -12.06 15.70
C LEU A 241 -15.47 -11.15 15.28
N LEU A 242 -15.49 -10.65 14.05
CA LEU A 242 -14.47 -9.75 13.51
C LEU A 242 -14.46 -8.40 14.26
N ARG A 243 -15.62 -7.88 14.66
CA ARG A 243 -15.71 -6.70 15.53
C ARG A 243 -15.00 -6.93 16.86
N ARG A 244 -15.16 -8.10 17.49
CA ARG A 244 -14.46 -8.39 18.76
C ARG A 244 -12.94 -8.36 18.58
N THR A 245 -12.43 -8.89 17.47
CA THR A 245 -10.99 -8.91 17.18
C THR A 245 -10.43 -7.56 16.72
N LEU A 246 -11.26 -6.69 16.14
CA LEU A 246 -10.86 -5.32 15.76
C LEU A 246 -10.39 -4.49 16.96
N TYR A 247 -10.86 -4.81 18.18
CA TYR A 247 -10.49 -4.14 19.42
C TYR A 247 -9.46 -4.94 20.24
N ASN A 248 -8.76 -5.90 19.62
CA ASN A 248 -7.67 -6.61 20.27
C ASN A 248 -6.44 -5.69 20.45
N ASP A 249 -5.63 -5.92 21.48
CA ASP A 249 -4.40 -5.15 21.72
C ASP A 249 -3.33 -5.40 20.64
N ARG A 250 -3.37 -6.56 19.96
CA ARG A 250 -2.38 -6.88 18.92
C ARG A 250 -2.80 -6.31 17.57
N GLU A 251 -1.98 -5.44 17.01
CA GLU A 251 -2.15 -4.89 15.65
C GLU A 251 -2.40 -5.99 14.62
N SER A 252 -1.61 -7.07 14.61
CA SER A 252 -1.74 -8.11 13.58
C SER A 252 -3.07 -8.86 13.66
N VAL A 253 -3.72 -8.89 14.83
CA VAL A 253 -5.09 -9.38 15.00
C VAL A 253 -6.09 -8.34 14.53
N ARG A 254 -5.91 -7.05 14.90
CA ARG A 254 -6.77 -5.95 14.44
C ARG A 254 -6.77 -5.84 12.92
N ARG A 255 -5.59 -5.88 12.29
CA ARG A 255 -5.41 -5.81 10.83
C ARG A 255 -6.08 -6.98 10.12
N ALA A 256 -5.90 -8.21 10.62
CA ALA A 256 -6.63 -9.36 10.09
C ALA A 256 -8.15 -9.17 10.21
N ALA A 257 -8.63 -8.67 11.36
CA ALA A 257 -10.04 -8.34 11.54
C ALA A 257 -10.53 -7.26 10.56
N THR A 258 -9.75 -6.22 10.32
CA THR A 258 -10.06 -5.16 9.35
C THR A 258 -10.20 -5.72 7.95
N TYR A 259 -9.26 -6.56 7.48
CA TYR A 259 -9.39 -7.21 6.18
C TYR A 259 -10.58 -8.17 6.11
N GLY A 260 -10.89 -8.89 7.18
CA GLY A 260 -12.09 -9.70 7.28
C GLY A 260 -13.37 -8.87 7.16
N LEU A 261 -13.45 -7.73 7.87
CA LEU A 261 -14.60 -6.81 7.79
C LEU A 261 -14.73 -6.22 6.39
N ILE A 262 -13.62 -5.87 5.74
CA ILE A 262 -13.62 -5.43 4.35
C ILE A 262 -14.16 -6.54 3.43
N ALA A 263 -13.72 -7.78 3.68
CA ALA A 263 -14.12 -8.93 2.88
C ALA A 263 -15.58 -9.37 3.10
N VAL A 264 -16.20 -9.01 4.23
CA VAL A 264 -17.65 -9.15 4.43
C VAL A 264 -18.41 -8.22 3.49
N GLY A 265 -17.92 -6.99 3.27
CA GLY A 265 -18.57 -6.01 2.39
C GLY A 265 -19.47 -5.04 3.16
N GLU A 266 -20.57 -4.62 2.53
CA GLU A 266 -21.41 -3.51 3.01
C GLU A 266 -22.02 -3.77 4.39
N GLU A 267 -22.30 -5.03 4.76
CA GLU A 267 -22.84 -5.41 6.07
C GLU A 267 -21.90 -5.08 7.24
N ALA A 268 -20.61 -4.84 6.99
CA ALA A 268 -19.65 -4.41 8.02
C ALA A 268 -19.72 -2.90 8.32
N THR A 269 -20.47 -2.11 7.55
CA THR A 269 -20.44 -0.63 7.59
C THR A 269 -20.72 -0.07 8.97
N ASP A 270 -21.75 -0.55 9.67
CA ASP A 270 -22.07 -0.07 11.02
C ASP A 270 -20.95 -0.31 12.03
N THR A 271 -20.24 -1.43 11.89
CA THR A 271 -19.07 -1.74 12.73
C THR A 271 -17.91 -0.81 12.41
N LEU A 272 -17.66 -0.53 11.13
CA LEU A 272 -16.60 0.37 10.67
C LEU A 272 -16.87 1.83 11.06
N LEU A 273 -18.11 2.30 10.98
CA LEU A 273 -18.53 3.63 11.44
C LEU A 273 -18.32 3.80 12.96
N LYS A 274 -18.65 2.76 13.75
CA LYS A 274 -18.37 2.76 15.20
C LYS A 274 -16.86 2.75 15.48
N ALA A 275 -16.10 1.96 14.73
CA ALA A 275 -14.64 1.91 14.86
C ALA A 275 -13.98 3.25 14.54
N ALA A 276 -14.44 3.96 13.50
CA ALA A 276 -13.98 5.29 13.13
C ALA A 276 -14.19 6.34 14.24
N ASN A 277 -15.06 6.07 15.22
CA ASN A 277 -15.34 6.91 16.39
C ASN A 277 -14.78 6.33 17.71
N SER A 278 -13.92 5.31 17.64
CA SER A 278 -13.31 4.67 18.81
C SER A 278 -12.40 5.64 19.59
N PRO A 279 -12.32 5.53 20.93
CA PRO A 279 -11.28 6.25 21.68
C PRO A 279 -9.86 5.77 21.31
N ILE A 280 -9.73 4.55 20.77
CA ILE A 280 -8.44 3.95 20.40
C ILE A 280 -8.02 4.41 19.00
N LYS A 281 -6.92 5.17 18.93
CA LYS A 281 -6.34 5.74 17.68
C LYS A 281 -6.28 4.72 16.53
N TRP A 282 -5.74 3.55 16.81
CA TRP A 282 -5.52 2.52 15.80
C TRP A 282 -6.81 1.85 15.31
N VAL A 283 -7.80 1.72 16.19
CA VAL A 283 -9.14 1.27 15.80
C VAL A 283 -9.85 2.32 14.93
N ARG A 284 -9.65 3.63 15.21
CA ARG A 284 -10.15 4.69 14.32
C ARG A 284 -9.53 4.61 12.94
N LYS A 285 -8.20 4.48 12.87
CA LYS A 285 -7.47 4.30 11.61
C LYS A 285 -8.01 3.11 10.81
N ALA A 286 -8.18 1.96 11.45
CA ALA A 286 -8.74 0.75 10.83
C ALA A 286 -10.19 0.94 10.36
N GLY A 287 -11.04 1.60 11.14
CA GLY A 287 -12.40 1.94 10.76
C GLY A 287 -12.45 2.80 9.50
N VAL A 288 -11.69 3.90 9.47
CA VAL A 288 -11.61 4.81 8.32
C VAL A 288 -11.06 4.12 7.08
N TYR A 289 -10.05 3.27 7.23
CA TYR A 289 -9.52 2.46 6.12
C TYR A 289 -10.60 1.53 5.55
N GLY A 290 -11.29 0.76 6.40
CA GLY A 290 -12.32 -0.19 5.96
C GLY A 290 -13.52 0.47 5.29
N LEU A 291 -13.93 1.67 5.74
CA LEU A 291 -15.01 2.44 5.11
C LEU A 291 -14.72 2.71 3.61
N GLY A 292 -13.45 2.94 3.26
CA GLY A 292 -13.05 3.22 1.89
C GLY A 292 -13.26 2.07 0.92
N ASP A 293 -13.01 0.83 1.38
CA ASP A 293 -13.00 -0.34 0.51
C ASP A 293 -14.33 -1.13 0.53
N ALA A 294 -15.09 -1.09 1.63
CA ALA A 294 -16.25 -1.96 1.83
C ALA A 294 -17.60 -1.25 1.95
N SER A 295 -17.64 -0.01 2.43
CA SER A 295 -18.92 0.64 2.75
C SER A 295 -19.62 1.23 1.52
N PRO A 296 -20.96 1.40 1.57
CA PRO A 296 -21.72 2.04 0.50
C PRO A 296 -21.24 3.47 0.22
N LEU A 297 -21.39 3.90 -1.03
CA LEU A 297 -21.02 5.26 -1.47
C LEU A 297 -22.16 6.24 -1.18
N ASN A 298 -22.24 6.72 0.07
CA ASN A 298 -23.27 7.66 0.52
C ASN A 298 -22.69 8.78 1.40
N ASP A 299 -23.53 9.79 1.70
CA ASP A 299 -23.13 10.96 2.49
C ASP A 299 -22.70 10.61 3.91
N ALA A 300 -23.32 9.62 4.56
CA ALA A 300 -22.97 9.25 5.93
C ALA A 300 -21.52 8.73 6.03
N VAL A 301 -21.11 7.86 5.09
CA VAL A 301 -19.74 7.36 5.00
C VAL A 301 -18.77 8.48 4.64
N LEU A 302 -19.13 9.33 3.67
CA LEU A 302 -18.31 10.48 3.29
C LEU A 302 -18.08 11.40 4.50
N GLN A 303 -19.13 11.78 5.23
CA GLN A 303 -19.01 12.67 6.39
C GLN A 303 -18.15 12.05 7.49
N ALA A 304 -18.30 10.75 7.78
CA ALA A 304 -17.45 10.09 8.77
C ALA A 304 -15.94 10.19 8.42
N VAL A 305 -15.59 10.02 7.14
CA VAL A 305 -14.21 10.14 6.65
C VAL A 305 -13.75 11.60 6.67
N VAL A 306 -14.56 12.54 6.20
CA VAL A 306 -14.25 13.98 6.18
C VAL A 306 -14.04 14.52 7.59
N THR A 307 -14.88 14.15 8.57
CA THR A 307 -14.69 14.50 9.97
C THR A 307 -13.34 14.01 10.49
N ARG A 308 -12.95 12.76 10.17
CA ARG A 308 -11.64 12.23 10.58
C ARG A 308 -10.48 12.96 9.90
N LEU A 309 -10.58 13.30 8.62
CA LEU A 309 -9.58 14.14 7.95
C LEU A 309 -9.46 15.54 8.58
N ASN A 310 -10.57 16.11 9.04
CA ASN A 310 -10.62 17.48 9.51
C ASN A 310 -10.21 17.67 10.97
N GLU A 311 -10.52 16.69 11.82
CA GLU A 311 -10.57 16.88 13.28
C GLU A 311 -9.79 15.83 14.08
N ASP A 312 -9.33 14.73 13.46
CA ASP A 312 -8.64 13.70 14.26
C ASP A 312 -7.31 14.23 14.79
N PRO A 313 -6.99 14.05 16.08
CA PRO A 313 -5.73 14.53 16.64
C PRO A 313 -4.50 13.85 16.01
N SER A 314 -4.65 12.63 15.49
CA SER A 314 -3.53 11.84 14.98
C SER A 314 -3.31 12.03 13.48
N VAL A 315 -2.10 12.39 13.07
CA VAL A 315 -1.71 12.52 11.65
C VAL A 315 -1.94 11.22 10.87
N TYR A 316 -1.76 10.06 11.51
CA TYR A 316 -1.98 8.75 10.86
C TYR A 316 -3.44 8.49 10.49
N VAL A 317 -4.39 8.95 11.32
CA VAL A 317 -5.82 8.79 11.04
C VAL A 317 -6.22 9.77 9.93
N ARG A 318 -5.72 11.00 9.98
CA ARG A 318 -5.95 12.01 8.93
C ARG A 318 -5.35 11.58 7.58
N ALA A 319 -4.15 11.02 7.57
CA ALA A 319 -3.51 10.50 6.37
C ALA A 319 -4.30 9.34 5.73
N VAL A 320 -4.77 8.40 6.55
CA VAL A 320 -5.67 7.32 6.07
C VAL A 320 -7.00 7.90 5.58
N ALA A 321 -7.57 8.89 6.27
CA ALA A 321 -8.80 9.55 5.82
C ALA A 321 -8.63 10.22 4.46
N ALA A 322 -7.51 10.92 4.23
CA ALA A 322 -7.18 11.50 2.93
C ALA A 322 -7.13 10.41 1.84
N GLY A 323 -6.41 9.32 2.08
CA GLY A 323 -6.35 8.16 1.16
C GLY A 323 -7.72 7.52 0.91
N THR A 324 -8.54 7.39 1.95
CA THR A 324 -9.91 6.84 1.88
C THR A 324 -10.81 7.68 0.97
N LEU A 325 -10.68 9.00 0.93
CA LEU A 325 -11.44 9.84 -0.02
C LEU A 325 -11.09 9.51 -1.48
N GLY A 326 -9.82 9.20 -1.76
CA GLY A 326 -9.39 8.65 -3.05
C GLY A 326 -10.04 7.29 -3.35
N CYS A 327 -10.15 6.40 -2.35
CA CYS A 327 -10.87 5.12 -2.47
C CYS A 327 -12.35 5.30 -2.81
N LEU A 328 -13.05 6.16 -2.07
CA LEU A 328 -14.47 6.43 -2.31
C LEU A 328 -14.70 6.98 -3.72
N GLY A 329 -13.90 7.96 -4.14
CA GLY A 329 -14.05 8.54 -5.47
C GLY A 329 -13.68 7.57 -6.60
N ARG A 330 -12.61 6.77 -6.50
CA ARG A 330 -12.29 5.77 -7.53
C ARG A 330 -13.36 4.68 -7.64
N ARG A 331 -13.93 4.22 -6.52
CA ARG A 331 -15.06 3.27 -6.50
C ARG A 331 -16.29 3.88 -7.14
N ALA A 332 -16.58 5.15 -6.85
CA ALA A 332 -17.70 5.86 -7.44
C ALA A 332 -17.58 6.00 -8.97
N ILE A 333 -16.35 6.20 -9.46
CA ILE A 333 -16.08 6.28 -10.89
C ILE A 333 -16.28 4.91 -11.55
N ALA A 334 -15.68 3.86 -10.98
CA ALA A 334 -15.72 2.50 -11.51
C ALA A 334 -17.13 1.89 -11.52
N THR A 335 -17.91 2.11 -10.45
CA THR A 335 -19.27 1.55 -10.31
C THR A 335 -20.35 2.44 -10.92
N GLY A 336 -20.09 3.74 -11.08
CA GLY A 336 -21.10 4.73 -11.45
C GLY A 336 -21.97 5.22 -10.28
N VAL A 337 -21.94 4.53 -9.14
CA VAL A 337 -22.71 4.86 -7.93
C VAL A 337 -22.00 5.97 -7.14
N GLY A 338 -22.74 6.91 -6.56
CA GLY A 338 -22.15 7.94 -5.70
C GLY A 338 -21.22 8.94 -6.41
N ARG A 339 -21.26 9.05 -7.75
CA ARG A 339 -20.45 10.04 -8.51
C ARG A 339 -20.63 11.48 -8.03
N ALA A 340 -21.81 11.82 -7.52
CA ALA A 340 -22.11 13.13 -6.94
C ALA A 340 -21.26 13.46 -5.69
N LEU A 341 -20.63 12.47 -5.05
CA LEU A 341 -19.76 12.65 -3.88
C LEU A 341 -18.35 13.12 -4.27
N ILE A 342 -17.91 12.89 -5.51
CA ILE A 342 -16.53 13.18 -5.95
C ILE A 342 -16.14 14.66 -5.75
N PRO A 343 -17.00 15.65 -6.11
CA PRO A 343 -16.69 17.05 -5.83
C PRO A 343 -16.53 17.34 -4.32
N ALA A 344 -17.26 16.64 -3.45
CA ALA A 344 -17.12 16.79 -2.00
C ALA A 344 -15.84 16.14 -1.47
N CYS A 345 -15.42 14.99 -2.02
CA CYS A 345 -14.11 14.41 -1.76
C CYS A 345 -12.99 15.40 -2.11
N LEU A 346 -13.02 15.98 -3.32
CA LEU A 346 -12.02 16.96 -3.76
C LEU A 346 -11.98 18.21 -2.87
N LYS A 347 -13.14 18.75 -2.50
CA LYS A 347 -13.23 19.90 -1.57
C LYS A 347 -12.58 19.58 -0.22
N ALA A 348 -12.86 18.43 0.37
CA ALA A 348 -12.27 18.02 1.64
C ALA A 348 -10.73 17.84 1.53
N LEU A 349 -10.26 17.24 0.44
CA LEU A 349 -8.84 17.11 0.14
C LEU A 349 -8.16 18.48 0.04
N VAL A 350 -8.70 19.41 -0.75
CA VAL A 350 -8.19 20.78 -0.86
C VAL A 350 -8.17 21.49 0.50
N GLN A 351 -9.25 21.38 1.27
CA GLN A 351 -9.33 22.01 2.59
C GLN A 351 -8.28 21.43 3.56
N SER A 352 -7.90 20.15 3.42
CA SER A 352 -6.82 19.56 4.22
C SER A 352 -5.45 20.13 3.84
N LEU A 353 -5.19 20.42 2.56
CA LEU A 353 -3.94 21.06 2.12
C LEU A 353 -3.75 22.46 2.73
N GLY A 354 -4.82 23.19 3.02
CA GLY A 354 -4.71 24.49 3.69
C GLY A 354 -4.42 24.43 5.19
N ARG A 355 -4.58 23.24 5.81
CA ARG A 355 -4.46 23.05 7.28
C ARG A 355 -3.27 22.20 7.68
N GLU A 356 -2.88 21.25 6.84
CA GLU A 356 -1.79 20.33 7.14
C GLU A 356 -0.45 20.97 6.86
N GLU A 357 0.42 20.87 7.85
CA GLU A 357 1.77 21.40 7.78
C GLU A 357 2.75 20.34 7.27
N ASN A 358 3.88 20.84 6.77
CA ASN A 358 5.07 20.04 6.52
C ASN A 358 5.87 19.92 7.82
N ARG A 359 6.30 18.70 8.16
CA ARG A 359 7.12 18.39 9.34
C ARG A 359 8.47 17.85 8.92
N LEU A 360 9.46 17.98 9.80
CA LEU A 360 10.75 17.30 9.57
C LEU A 360 10.53 15.79 9.45
N ALA A 361 11.30 15.17 8.55
CA ALA A 361 11.39 13.71 8.50
C ALA A 361 11.86 13.16 9.86
N MET A 362 11.36 11.99 10.24
CA MET A 362 11.51 11.46 11.60
C MET A 362 12.97 11.31 12.06
N ASP A 363 13.87 10.96 11.15
CA ASP A 363 15.31 10.84 11.40
C ASP A 363 15.90 12.17 11.85
N ARG A 364 15.52 13.25 11.18
CA ARG A 364 15.94 14.60 11.52
C ARG A 364 15.25 15.12 12.76
N ALA A 365 13.93 14.91 12.89
CA ALA A 365 13.15 15.34 14.04
C ALA A 365 13.64 14.70 15.35
N GLN A 366 14.11 13.45 15.29
CA GLN A 366 14.56 12.70 16.47
C GLN A 366 16.09 12.70 16.64
N GLY A 367 16.85 13.15 15.63
CA GLY A 367 18.32 13.05 15.63
C GLY A 367 18.81 11.60 15.66
N ARG A 368 18.09 10.69 14.99
CA ARG A 368 18.35 9.24 15.00
C ARG A 368 18.50 8.72 13.58
N SER A 369 19.26 7.64 13.41
CA SER A 369 19.26 6.91 12.14
C SER A 369 17.83 6.49 11.78
N ILE A 370 17.48 6.56 10.49
CA ILE A 370 16.18 6.12 9.98
C ILE A 370 15.83 4.68 10.41
N LYS A 371 16.83 3.84 10.68
CA LYS A 371 16.68 2.47 11.21
C LYS A 371 16.22 2.40 12.67
N PHE A 372 16.13 3.52 13.38
CA PHE A 372 15.79 3.57 14.80
C PHE A 372 14.75 4.64 15.15
N VAL A 373 14.22 5.38 14.17
CA VAL A 373 13.20 6.40 14.45
C VAL A 373 11.87 5.77 14.82
N ARG A 374 11.09 6.50 15.62
CA ARG A 374 9.77 6.07 16.09
C ARG A 374 8.65 6.84 15.39
N PRO A 375 7.49 6.23 15.11
CA PRO A 375 6.40 6.94 14.50
C PRO A 375 5.69 7.78 15.57
N THR A 376 5.67 9.11 15.41
CA THR A 376 4.93 10.01 16.30
C THR A 376 3.98 10.88 15.48
N ASP A 377 3.07 11.60 16.14
CA ASP A 377 2.21 12.59 15.48
C ASP A 377 2.95 13.93 15.20
N GLU A 378 4.20 14.06 15.68
CA GLU A 378 5.04 15.26 15.55
C GLU A 378 6.03 15.20 14.37
N CYS A 379 6.13 14.06 13.69
CA CYS A 379 6.99 13.88 12.53
C CYS A 379 6.37 12.90 11.53
N ASP A 380 6.76 13.01 10.27
CA ASP A 380 6.15 12.25 9.16
C ASP A 380 7.08 11.13 8.67
N VAL A 381 6.52 9.92 8.51
CA VAL A 381 7.22 8.69 8.09
C VAL A 381 7.50 8.76 6.59
N CYS A 382 8.77 8.68 6.17
CA CYS A 382 9.19 8.02 4.92
C CYS A 382 10.71 8.12 4.73
N GLU A 383 11.31 6.99 4.32
CA GLU A 383 12.70 6.87 3.87
C GLU A 383 12.94 7.75 2.63
N GLY A 384 13.29 9.03 2.83
CA GLY A 384 13.47 9.96 1.70
C GLY A 384 13.68 11.43 2.06
N GLY A 385 13.53 11.82 3.33
CA GLY A 385 13.78 13.19 3.80
C GLY A 385 15.24 13.66 3.71
N GLY A 386 16.15 12.82 3.19
CA GLY A 386 17.58 13.09 3.08
C GLY A 386 18.01 13.79 1.79
N VAL A 387 17.16 13.86 0.76
CA VAL A 387 17.56 14.37 -0.55
C VAL A 387 17.65 15.90 -0.52
N ASP A 388 18.88 16.42 -0.68
CA ASP A 388 19.11 17.81 -1.00
C ASP A 388 19.00 17.99 -2.52
N PHE A 389 18.01 18.75 -2.96
CA PHE A 389 17.80 19.05 -4.37
C PHE A 389 18.69 20.21 -4.87
N GLY A 390 19.52 20.80 -4.00
CA GLY A 390 20.34 21.97 -4.31
C GLY A 390 19.50 23.24 -4.52
N LEU A 391 18.26 23.24 -4.01
CA LEU A 391 17.27 24.29 -4.20
C LEU A 391 16.74 24.72 -2.83
N GLU A 392 16.98 25.99 -2.45
CA GLU A 392 16.64 26.55 -1.13
C GLU A 392 15.17 26.33 -0.72
N ARG A 393 14.27 26.34 -1.71
CA ARG A 393 12.83 26.07 -1.51
C ARG A 393 12.56 24.68 -0.93
N PHE A 394 13.27 23.65 -1.38
CA PHE A 394 12.94 22.27 -1.03
C PHE A 394 13.63 21.85 0.25
N LYS A 395 12.85 21.87 1.32
CA LYS A 395 13.31 21.52 2.66
C LYS A 395 13.18 20.01 2.88
N PRO A 396 13.93 19.44 3.83
CA PRO A 396 13.85 18.03 4.20
C PRO A 396 12.62 17.74 5.06
N VAL A 397 11.45 18.12 4.55
CA VAL A 397 10.16 18.05 5.22
C VAL A 397 9.23 17.12 4.47
N ARG A 398 8.33 16.48 5.21
CA ARG A 398 7.33 15.52 4.75
C ARG A 398 5.97 15.89 5.32
N SER A 399 4.92 15.34 4.74
CA SER A 399 3.58 15.47 5.31
C SER A 399 2.73 14.30 4.84
N ALA A 400 2.56 13.29 5.70
CA ALA A 400 1.80 12.10 5.35
C ALA A 400 0.38 12.45 4.92
N VAL A 401 -0.23 13.46 5.56
CA VAL A 401 -1.59 13.88 5.22
C VAL A 401 -1.63 14.60 3.88
N ARG A 402 -0.75 15.59 3.62
CA ARG A 402 -0.71 16.29 2.32
C ARG A 402 -0.37 15.35 1.18
N GLU A 403 0.58 14.45 1.38
CA GLU A 403 1.00 13.47 0.37
C GLU A 403 -0.12 12.49 0.01
N ASN A 404 -0.84 11.96 1.01
CA ASN A 404 -2.02 11.11 0.76
C ASN A 404 -3.18 11.90 0.14
N ALA A 405 -3.33 13.18 0.50
CA ALA A 405 -4.36 14.03 -0.08
C ALA A 405 -4.07 14.29 -1.57
N LEU A 406 -2.85 14.67 -1.91
CA LEU A 406 -2.41 14.90 -3.28
C LEU A 406 -2.41 13.61 -4.10
N TRP A 407 -2.00 12.48 -3.53
CA TRP A 407 -2.13 11.17 -4.20
C TRP A 407 -3.59 10.83 -4.50
N SER A 408 -4.51 11.10 -3.56
CA SER A 408 -5.94 10.95 -3.80
C SER A 408 -6.42 11.88 -4.91
N MET A 409 -5.90 13.10 -4.99
CA MET A 409 -6.18 14.00 -6.11
C MET A 409 -5.62 13.44 -7.43
N VAL A 410 -4.42 12.84 -7.46
CA VAL A 410 -3.89 12.15 -8.67
C VAL A 410 -4.84 11.05 -9.13
N ILE A 411 -5.35 10.22 -8.19
CA ILE A 411 -6.33 9.17 -8.49
C ILE A 411 -7.57 9.78 -9.14
N LEU A 412 -8.18 10.79 -8.53
CA LEU A 412 -9.43 11.39 -9.04
C LEU A 412 -9.19 12.11 -10.38
N CYS A 413 -8.17 12.96 -10.45
CA CYS A 413 -7.82 13.73 -11.65
C CYS A 413 -7.47 12.84 -12.86
N SER A 414 -7.12 11.57 -12.65
CA SER A 414 -6.90 10.59 -13.73
C SER A 414 -8.14 10.36 -14.60
N HIS A 415 -9.32 10.79 -14.15
CA HIS A 415 -10.60 10.52 -14.80
C HIS A 415 -11.22 11.74 -15.51
N GLY A 416 -10.41 12.79 -15.74
CA GLY A 416 -10.82 13.98 -16.50
C GLY A 416 -11.50 15.05 -15.65
N THR A 417 -11.93 16.15 -16.29
CA THR A 417 -12.41 17.34 -15.57
C THR A 417 -13.90 17.25 -15.21
N ALA A 418 -14.71 16.50 -15.98
CA ALA A 418 -16.15 16.36 -15.71
C ALA A 418 -16.46 15.79 -14.33
N ILE A 419 -15.66 14.84 -13.83
CA ILE A 419 -15.86 14.24 -12.50
C ILE A 419 -15.61 15.21 -11.34
N ALA A 420 -14.80 16.25 -11.56
CA ALA A 420 -14.53 17.28 -10.55
C ALA A 420 -15.71 18.26 -10.42
N GLY A 421 -16.44 18.49 -11.52
CA GLY A 421 -17.65 19.32 -11.54
C GLY A 421 -17.42 20.68 -10.85
N PRO A 422 -18.27 21.09 -9.88
CA PRO A 422 -18.11 22.37 -9.16
C PRO A 422 -16.81 22.52 -8.35
N ALA A 423 -16.06 21.44 -8.13
CA ALA A 423 -14.78 21.49 -7.42
C ALA A 423 -13.58 21.72 -8.35
N LEU A 424 -13.76 21.73 -9.67
CA LEU A 424 -12.66 21.79 -10.65
C LEU A 424 -11.76 23.01 -10.43
N GLU A 425 -12.34 24.21 -10.42
CA GLU A 425 -11.57 25.45 -10.30
C GLU A 425 -10.84 25.54 -8.95
N LEU A 426 -11.52 25.19 -7.86
CA LEU A 426 -10.92 25.12 -6.52
C LEU A 426 -9.74 24.13 -6.49
N THR A 427 -9.92 22.96 -7.10
CA THR A 427 -8.92 21.88 -7.18
C THR A 427 -7.71 22.35 -7.97
N ALA A 428 -7.92 22.90 -9.17
CA ALA A 428 -6.86 23.40 -10.02
C ALA A 428 -6.04 24.48 -9.29
N ARG A 429 -6.70 25.49 -8.72
CA ARG A 429 -6.02 26.57 -7.97
C ARG A 429 -5.16 26.03 -6.81
N ALA A 430 -5.70 25.11 -6.02
CA ALA A 430 -4.96 24.51 -4.91
C ALA A 430 -3.73 23.71 -5.37
N LEU A 431 -3.85 22.95 -6.47
CA LEU A 431 -2.72 22.24 -7.06
C LEU A 431 -1.64 23.21 -7.56
N GLN A 432 -2.02 24.30 -8.22
CA GLN A 432 -1.08 25.32 -8.66
C GLN A 432 -0.36 26.00 -7.51
N GLU A 433 -1.07 26.29 -6.41
CA GLU A 433 -0.48 26.85 -5.20
C GLU A 433 0.60 25.91 -4.64
N VAL A 434 0.29 24.62 -4.49
CA VAL A 434 1.27 23.61 -4.05
C VAL A 434 2.48 23.58 -4.99
N ILE A 435 2.27 23.59 -6.31
CA ILE A 435 3.36 23.61 -7.30
C ILE A 435 4.26 24.83 -7.13
N ARG A 436 3.69 26.01 -6.83
CA ARG A 436 4.44 27.27 -6.73
C ARG A 436 5.17 27.45 -5.39
N SER A 437 4.57 27.05 -4.28
CA SER A 437 5.06 27.45 -2.96
C SER A 437 5.45 26.32 -2.01
N ASP A 438 4.98 25.08 -2.21
CA ASP A 438 5.23 24.00 -1.24
C ASP A 438 6.74 23.67 -1.14
N GLU A 439 7.21 23.46 0.09
CA GLU A 439 8.59 23.15 0.43
C GLU A 439 8.88 21.64 0.38
N ASN A 440 7.83 20.81 0.32
CA ASN A 440 7.94 19.37 0.14
C ASN A 440 7.93 19.02 -1.35
N ALA A 441 9.10 18.64 -1.86
CA ALA A 441 9.30 18.21 -3.26
C ALA A 441 8.33 17.08 -3.70
N ILE A 442 7.94 16.19 -2.80
CA ILE A 442 6.99 15.10 -3.09
C ILE A 442 5.58 15.65 -3.31
N CYS A 443 5.16 16.60 -2.47
CA CYS A 443 3.88 17.31 -2.66
C CYS A 443 3.86 18.04 -4.01
N VAL A 444 4.94 18.73 -4.37
CA VAL A 444 5.05 19.37 -5.70
C VAL A 444 4.91 18.35 -6.83
N GLY A 445 5.60 17.21 -6.73
CA GLY A 445 5.53 16.14 -7.72
C GLY A 445 4.11 15.56 -7.90
N PHE A 446 3.40 15.27 -6.79
CA PHE A 446 2.01 14.81 -6.88
C PHE A 446 1.07 15.89 -7.39
N ALA A 447 1.27 17.15 -7.02
CA ALA A 447 0.44 18.25 -7.50
C ALA A 447 0.60 18.46 -9.02
N MET A 448 1.83 18.38 -9.53
CA MET A 448 2.12 18.39 -10.97
C MET A 448 1.46 17.23 -11.69
N ASP A 449 1.54 16.01 -11.14
CA ASP A 449 0.91 14.82 -11.73
C ASP A 449 -0.61 15.00 -11.80
N ALA A 450 -1.25 15.40 -10.68
CA ALA A 450 -2.69 15.61 -10.62
C ALA A 450 -3.17 16.70 -11.60
N LEU A 451 -2.50 17.86 -11.61
CA LEU A 451 -2.85 18.96 -12.50
C LEU A 451 -2.61 18.61 -13.97
N GLY A 452 -1.48 17.96 -14.26
CA GLY A 452 -1.17 17.44 -15.60
C GLY A 452 -2.24 16.46 -16.09
N ARG A 453 -2.79 15.62 -15.22
CA ARG A 453 -3.87 14.69 -15.59
C ARG A 453 -5.16 15.42 -15.92
N LEU A 454 -5.54 16.44 -15.15
CA LEU A 454 -6.70 17.28 -15.48
C LEU A 454 -6.52 17.98 -16.84
N ALA A 455 -5.32 18.45 -17.14
CA ALA A 455 -5.04 19.18 -18.37
C ALA A 455 -4.96 18.27 -19.61
N HIS A 456 -4.40 17.06 -19.48
CA HIS A 456 -4.00 16.23 -20.63
C HIS A 456 -4.72 14.88 -20.73
N LEU A 457 -5.25 14.29 -19.65
CA LEU A 457 -6.07 13.08 -19.75
C LEU A 457 -7.52 13.44 -20.06
N ARG A 458 -7.97 13.06 -21.26
CA ARG A 458 -9.27 13.44 -21.82
C ARG A 458 -10.15 12.23 -22.15
N PRO A 459 -10.57 11.44 -21.14
CA PRO A 459 -11.38 10.24 -21.39
C PRO A 459 -12.75 10.56 -22.00
N ALA A 460 -13.29 11.77 -21.81
CA ALA A 460 -14.59 12.20 -22.33
C ALA A 460 -14.50 13.21 -23.49
N GLY A 461 -13.32 13.43 -24.09
CA GLY A 461 -13.16 14.34 -25.24
C GLY A 461 -13.39 15.84 -24.94
N GLU A 462 -13.35 16.24 -23.67
CA GLU A 462 -13.53 17.63 -23.21
C GLU A 462 -12.47 18.58 -23.84
N THR A 463 -12.65 19.91 -23.73
CA THR A 463 -11.64 20.97 -24.02
C THR A 463 -11.14 21.62 -22.71
N ALA A 464 -9.86 22.01 -22.66
CA ALA A 464 -9.16 22.53 -21.45
C ALA A 464 -7.86 23.23 -21.86
N SER A 465 -7.93 24.02 -22.94
CA SER A 465 -6.79 24.81 -23.44
C SER A 465 -6.17 25.65 -22.35
N ASP A 466 -7.00 26.21 -21.48
CA ASP A 466 -6.58 27.16 -20.46
C ASP A 466 -5.72 26.45 -19.40
N LEU A 467 -6.17 25.28 -18.90
CA LEU A 467 -5.38 24.45 -17.98
C LEU A 467 -4.08 23.94 -18.63
N GLN A 468 -4.08 23.64 -19.93
CA GLN A 468 -2.87 23.20 -20.64
C GLN A 468 -1.83 24.32 -20.74
N ALA A 469 -2.27 25.55 -21.05
CA ALA A 469 -1.41 26.72 -21.06
C ALA A 469 -0.86 27.00 -19.66
N GLU A 470 -1.70 26.93 -18.62
CA GLU A 470 -1.30 27.11 -17.22
C GLU A 470 -0.27 26.08 -16.77
N VAL A 471 -0.47 24.79 -17.09
CA VAL A 471 0.50 23.73 -16.79
C VAL A 471 1.83 24.00 -17.49
N SER A 472 1.80 24.43 -18.76
CA SER A 472 3.02 24.73 -19.51
C SER A 472 3.82 25.86 -18.84
N THR A 473 3.16 26.96 -18.47
CA THR A 473 3.78 28.06 -17.73
C THR A 473 4.37 27.60 -16.39
N LEU A 474 3.61 26.81 -15.62
CA LEU A 474 4.08 26.28 -14.33
C LEU A 474 5.30 25.36 -14.46
N LEU A 475 5.38 24.58 -15.53
CA LEU A 475 6.54 23.73 -15.80
C LEU A 475 7.77 24.55 -16.19
N GLU A 476 7.59 25.66 -16.90
CA GLU A 476 8.67 26.60 -17.20
C GLU A 476 9.20 27.27 -15.91
N GLU A 477 8.31 27.68 -15.03
CA GLU A 477 8.64 28.33 -13.74
C GLU A 477 9.22 27.37 -12.70
N SER A 478 8.85 26.09 -12.74
CA SER A 478 9.25 25.15 -11.70
C SER A 478 10.71 24.71 -11.86
N PRO A 479 11.51 24.76 -10.79
CA PRO A 479 12.91 24.35 -10.85
C PRO A 479 13.10 22.83 -10.95
N MET A 480 12.02 22.05 -10.81
CA MET A 480 12.03 20.59 -10.99
C MET A 480 10.87 20.15 -11.85
N ARG A 481 11.12 19.16 -12.71
CA ARG A 481 10.09 18.56 -13.57
C ARG A 481 10.12 17.05 -13.37
N CYS A 482 9.06 16.50 -12.78
CA CYS A 482 8.90 15.05 -12.65
C CYS A 482 8.43 14.46 -13.99
N TRP A 483 9.33 14.42 -14.98
CA TRP A 483 9.01 14.04 -16.35
C TRP A 483 8.30 12.71 -16.47
N GLU A 484 8.60 11.74 -15.62
CA GLU A 484 7.95 10.44 -15.69
C GLU A 484 6.49 10.48 -15.25
N SER A 485 6.15 11.25 -14.22
CA SER A 485 4.75 11.48 -13.84
C SER A 485 4.03 12.31 -14.90
N LEU A 486 4.68 13.36 -15.43
CA LEU A 486 4.11 14.22 -16.48
C LEU A 486 3.84 13.46 -17.78
N VAL A 487 4.74 12.59 -18.21
CA VAL A 487 4.50 11.72 -19.38
C VAL A 487 3.29 10.82 -19.15
N ARG A 488 3.16 10.26 -17.94
CA ARG A 488 2.00 9.44 -17.56
C ARG A 488 0.71 10.25 -17.42
N SER A 489 0.81 11.55 -17.18
CA SER A 489 -0.34 12.46 -17.18
C SER A 489 -0.82 12.79 -18.59
N GLY A 490 -0.12 12.33 -19.64
CA GLY A 490 -0.47 12.59 -21.04
C GLY A 490 0.32 13.75 -21.67
N LEU A 491 1.20 14.42 -20.92
CA LEU A 491 2.09 15.44 -21.46
C LEU A 491 3.13 14.77 -22.38
N ARG A 492 3.34 15.33 -23.56
CA ARG A 492 4.42 14.90 -24.46
C ARG A 492 5.59 15.88 -24.32
N PRO A 493 6.78 15.44 -23.87
CA PRO A 493 7.96 16.26 -23.89
C PRO A 493 8.24 16.69 -25.34
N THR A 494 8.34 17.99 -25.57
CA THR A 494 8.68 18.56 -26.89
C THR A 494 10.19 18.61 -27.10
#